data_AF-A0A5E5QPW9-F1
#
_entry.id   AF-A0A5E5QPW9-F1
#
_cell.length_a   1.000
_cell.length_b   1.000
_cell.length_c   1.000
_cell.angle_alpha   90.00
_cell.angle_beta   90.00
_cell.angle_gamma   90.00
#
_symmetry.space_group_name_H-M   'P 1'
#
loop_
_entity.id
_entity.type
_entity.pdbx_description
1 polymer ?
#
loop_
_entity_poly.entity_id
_entity_poly.type
_entity_poly.pdbx_seq_one_letter_code
_entity_poly.pdbx_strand_id
1 'polypeptide(L)'
;DKIQVQQKRYRYTGKERDDSSGLCYYGARYLAPWLTRWISPDAAGAVDGLNLYVYVDNNPLKYIDPTGHVKVIPADISLADYEIDVLSPIEGTYQNNNLFYFPESYERLENIVRTYPANKLNLLNANTKFSIISDDSSNRELIIQAHTRPSYDSFKNTMNFSIGELVFNSNFKDEYISLRSGLNATEVTAYQYLGMTKIAGALNMLPKTMLRQSITNPSTNEAIEIYQADRNYPKFYRNFLIKSDNGRSSLRITNTFSLKVASIEFEAIDNNIRLHLKPKMPLISADEPLPPRGDMYEYFAPDSRLAKIRRQTDHCAIL
;
A
#
# COMPACT_ATOMS: atom_id res chain seq x y z
N ASP A 1 0.45 52.45 15.31
CA ASP A 1 1.10 51.16 15.03
C ASP A 1 0.09 50.10 14.61
N LYS A 2 0.09 49.74 13.32
CA LYS A 2 -0.69 48.59 12.84
C LYS A 2 0.13 47.34 13.14
N ILE A 3 -0.38 46.50 14.03
CA ILE A 3 0.14 45.15 14.24
C ILE A 3 0.08 44.45 12.89
N GLN A 4 1.25 44.18 12.29
CA GLN A 4 1.36 43.45 11.05
C GLN A 4 0.99 42.00 11.34
N VAL A 5 -0.27 41.62 11.10
CA VAL A 5 -0.72 40.24 11.27
C VAL A 5 -0.01 39.38 10.23
N GLN A 6 0.93 38.56 10.69
CA GLN A 6 1.59 37.58 9.84
C GLN A 6 0.53 36.60 9.32
N GLN A 7 0.30 36.58 8.01
CA GLN A 7 -0.69 35.68 7.43
C GLN A 7 -0.23 34.22 7.59
N LYS A 8 -1.18 33.30 7.84
CA LYS A 8 -0.85 31.87 7.92
C LYS A 8 -0.23 31.42 6.59
N ARG A 9 0.96 30.81 6.66
CA ARG A 9 1.72 30.32 5.51
C ARG A 9 0.94 29.28 4.72
N TYR A 10 0.33 28.33 5.41
CA TYR A 10 -0.51 27.28 4.83
C TYR A 10 -1.99 27.64 4.93
N ARG A 11 -2.72 27.47 3.83
CA ARG A 11 -4.13 27.90 3.71
C ARG A 11 -5.00 26.84 3.03
N TYR A 12 -5.37 27.07 1.77
CA TYR A 12 -6.29 26.21 1.03
C TYR A 12 -5.68 24.82 0.84
N THR A 13 -6.44 23.78 1.20
CA THR A 13 -6.04 22.35 1.18
C THR A 13 -4.66 22.08 1.78
N GLY A 14 -4.27 22.82 2.83
CA GLY A 14 -2.97 22.66 3.48
C GLY A 14 -1.77 23.08 2.63
N LYS A 15 -1.96 23.88 1.58
CA LYS A 15 -0.88 24.35 0.70
C LYS A 15 -0.37 25.72 1.09
N GLU A 16 0.93 25.91 0.89
CA GLU A 16 1.60 27.19 1.07
C GLU A 16 1.06 28.19 0.04
N ARG A 17 0.66 29.37 0.52
CA ARG A 17 0.29 30.49 -0.35
C ARG A 17 1.37 31.54 -0.28
N ASP A 18 1.96 31.85 -1.43
CA ASP A 18 2.90 32.95 -1.56
C ASP A 18 2.15 34.29 -1.44
N ASP A 19 2.57 35.13 -0.51
CA ASP A 19 1.94 36.43 -0.24
C ASP A 19 2.20 37.45 -1.35
N SER A 20 3.28 37.29 -2.12
CA SER A 20 3.64 38.25 -3.17
C SER A 20 2.82 38.06 -4.45
N SER A 21 2.66 36.81 -4.90
CA SER A 21 1.86 36.47 -6.09
C SER A 21 0.41 36.11 -5.77
N GLY A 22 0.12 35.70 -4.53
CA GLY A 22 -1.15 35.14 -4.11
C GLY A 22 -1.39 33.69 -4.55
N LEU A 23 -0.45 33.06 -5.27
CA LEU A 23 -0.55 31.69 -5.77
C LEU A 23 -0.33 30.66 -4.66
N CYS A 24 -0.98 29.50 -4.78
CA CYS A 24 -0.74 28.37 -3.90
C CYS A 24 0.21 27.36 -4.56
N TYR A 25 1.27 26.95 -3.88
CA TYR A 25 2.24 25.98 -4.39
C TYR A 25 1.86 24.55 -4.01
N TYR A 26 1.72 23.68 -5.01
CA TYR A 26 1.30 22.28 -4.85
C TYR A 26 2.42 21.27 -5.10
N GLY A 27 3.67 21.73 -5.26
CA GLY A 27 4.79 20.86 -5.60
C GLY A 27 5.08 20.87 -7.09
N ALA A 28 4.17 20.34 -7.91
CA ALA A 28 4.34 20.30 -9.36
C ALA A 28 3.85 21.56 -10.08
N ARG A 29 2.79 22.17 -9.56
CA ARG A 29 2.11 23.31 -10.18
C ARG A 29 1.77 24.37 -9.14
N TYR A 30 1.51 25.58 -9.63
CA TYR A 30 0.93 26.66 -8.84
C TYR A 30 -0.54 26.82 -9.21
N LEU A 31 -1.40 26.89 -8.20
CA LEU A 31 -2.83 27.16 -8.33
C LEU A 31 -3.06 28.66 -8.17
N ALA A 32 -3.83 29.27 -9.07
CA ALA A 32 -4.41 30.60 -8.87
C ALA A 32 -5.78 30.45 -8.19
N PRO A 33 -5.89 30.67 -6.85
CA PRO A 33 -7.12 30.32 -6.13
C PRO A 33 -8.33 31.17 -6.56
N TRP A 34 -8.09 32.39 -7.03
CA TRP A 34 -9.14 33.29 -7.54
C TRP A 34 -9.70 32.85 -8.91
N LEU A 35 -8.97 32.02 -9.66
CA LEU A 35 -9.46 31.42 -10.91
C LEU A 35 -9.92 29.98 -10.75
N THR A 36 -9.56 29.33 -9.63
CA THR A 36 -9.66 27.86 -9.45
C THR A 36 -9.03 27.09 -10.63
N ARG A 37 -7.87 27.57 -11.10
CA ARG A 37 -7.12 27.02 -12.25
C ARG A 37 -5.63 26.92 -11.93
N TRP A 38 -4.98 25.91 -12.49
CA TRP A 38 -3.53 25.86 -12.57
C TRP A 38 -3.01 26.99 -13.46
N ILE A 39 -1.87 27.57 -13.15
CA ILE A 39 -1.24 28.60 -14.00
C ILE A 39 -0.34 28.01 -15.09
N SER A 40 -0.08 26.71 -15.02
CA SER A 40 0.72 25.95 -15.98
C SER A 40 -0.06 24.68 -16.39
N PRO A 41 0.11 24.19 -17.63
CA PRO A 41 -0.51 22.95 -18.04
C PRO A 41 0.04 21.76 -17.24
N ASP A 42 -0.75 20.69 -17.12
CA ASP A 42 -0.28 19.43 -16.53
C ASP A 42 0.88 18.83 -17.34
N ALA A 43 2.01 18.60 -16.66
CA ALA A 43 3.17 17.97 -17.28
C ALA A 43 2.94 16.48 -17.58
N ALA A 44 1.96 15.84 -16.93
CA ALA A 44 1.53 14.48 -17.25
C ALA A 44 0.75 14.40 -18.59
N GLY A 45 0.33 15.53 -19.15
CA GLY A 45 -0.50 15.59 -20.35
C GLY A 45 -1.97 15.31 -20.06
N ALA A 46 -2.72 14.84 -21.06
CA ALA A 46 -4.18 14.68 -21.00
C ALA A 46 -4.64 13.43 -20.21
N VAL A 47 -3.98 13.12 -19.10
CA VAL A 47 -4.29 11.98 -18.21
C VAL A 47 -5.62 12.22 -17.47
N ASP A 48 -5.80 13.43 -16.94
CA ASP A 48 -7.02 13.86 -16.22
C ASP A 48 -8.01 14.62 -17.13
N GLY A 49 -7.98 14.32 -18.42
CA GLY A 49 -8.84 14.93 -19.44
C GLY A 49 -8.14 15.99 -20.29
N LEU A 50 -8.88 16.54 -21.26
CA LEU A 50 -8.31 17.40 -22.30
C LEU A 50 -7.94 18.82 -21.81
N ASN A 51 -8.47 19.25 -20.66
CA ASN A 51 -8.18 20.58 -20.11
C ASN A 51 -7.03 20.52 -19.10
N LEU A 52 -5.81 20.80 -19.57
CA LEU A 52 -4.58 20.71 -18.78
C LEU A 52 -4.47 21.75 -17.64
N TYR A 53 -5.40 22.70 -17.55
CA TYR A 53 -5.43 23.76 -16.53
C TYR A 53 -6.54 23.56 -15.49
N VAL A 54 -7.34 22.49 -15.61
CA VAL A 54 -8.45 22.21 -14.70
C VAL A 54 -7.94 21.87 -13.31
N TYR A 55 -8.50 22.52 -12.28
CA TYR A 55 -8.31 22.09 -10.90
C TYR A 55 -9.42 21.10 -10.53
N VAL A 56 -9.04 19.86 -10.23
CA VAL A 56 -9.87 18.78 -9.65
C VAL A 56 -11.27 18.63 -10.28
N ASP A 57 -11.33 18.57 -11.61
CA ASP A 57 -12.57 18.45 -12.41
C ASP A 57 -13.64 19.52 -12.14
N ASN A 58 -13.22 20.71 -11.69
CA ASN A 58 -14.12 21.76 -11.22
C ASN A 58 -15.03 21.32 -10.04
N ASN A 59 -14.65 20.29 -9.28
CA ASN A 59 -15.36 19.88 -8.06
C ASN A 59 -14.46 19.94 -6.81
N PRO A 60 -14.00 21.14 -6.42
CA PRO A 60 -13.10 21.36 -5.29
C PRO A 60 -13.74 21.18 -3.91
N LEU A 61 -15.05 20.91 -3.86
CA LEU A 61 -15.76 20.53 -2.64
C LEU A 61 -15.60 19.04 -2.35
N LYS A 62 -15.49 18.23 -3.41
CA LYS A 62 -15.33 16.77 -3.29
C LYS A 62 -13.87 16.34 -3.36
N TYR A 63 -13.05 17.04 -4.13
CA TYR A 63 -11.70 16.61 -4.45
C TYR A 63 -10.65 17.66 -4.06
N ILE A 64 -9.45 17.17 -3.76
CA ILE A 64 -8.24 17.97 -3.59
C ILE A 64 -7.14 17.44 -4.51
N ASP A 65 -6.15 18.26 -4.84
CA ASP A 65 -4.92 17.77 -5.48
C ASP A 65 -3.75 17.87 -4.48
N PRO A 66 -3.16 16.78 -3.99
CA PRO A 66 -2.07 16.86 -3.02
C PRO A 66 -0.71 17.15 -3.64
N THR A 67 -0.49 16.95 -4.94
CA THR A 67 0.85 17.04 -5.55
C THR A 67 0.92 17.98 -6.76
N GLY A 68 -0.22 18.53 -7.15
CA GLY A 68 -0.38 19.23 -8.41
C GLY A 68 -0.35 18.28 -9.60
N HIS A 69 -0.61 16.99 -9.42
CA HIS A 69 -0.68 16.00 -10.52
C HIS A 69 -1.89 15.07 -10.41
N VAL A 70 -2.64 15.10 -9.30
CA VAL A 70 -3.59 14.05 -9.01
C VAL A 70 -4.74 14.56 -8.16
N LYS A 71 -5.94 14.51 -8.70
CA LYS A 71 -7.15 14.70 -7.88
C LYS A 71 -7.39 13.45 -7.02
N VAL A 72 -7.64 13.64 -5.73
CA VAL A 72 -7.97 12.60 -4.75
C VAL A 72 -9.18 13.02 -3.91
N ILE A 73 -9.81 12.05 -3.25
CA ILE A 73 -10.85 12.32 -2.26
C ILE A 73 -10.16 12.56 -0.91
N PRO A 74 -10.36 13.72 -0.25
CA PRO A 74 -9.78 14.00 1.05
C PRO A 74 -10.40 13.10 2.13
N ALA A 75 -9.56 12.39 2.88
CA ALA A 75 -10.00 11.40 3.86
C ALA A 75 -10.33 11.98 5.26
N ASP A 76 -10.06 13.28 5.51
CA ASP A 76 -10.16 13.90 6.85
C ASP A 76 -11.20 15.04 6.95
N ILE A 77 -12.07 15.20 5.94
CA ILE A 77 -13.25 16.08 6.07
C ILE A 77 -14.31 15.30 6.85
N SER A 78 -14.34 15.43 8.18
CA SER A 78 -15.27 14.77 9.14
C SER A 78 -16.34 13.88 8.48
N LEU A 79 -15.92 12.68 8.08
CA LEU A 79 -16.67 11.73 7.26
C LEU A 79 -17.65 10.94 8.13
N ALA A 80 -18.61 11.62 8.76
CA ALA A 80 -19.73 10.89 9.36
C ALA A 80 -20.53 10.12 8.28
N ASP A 81 -20.43 10.53 7.01
CA ASP A 81 -21.33 10.10 5.93
C ASP A 81 -20.66 9.56 4.64
N TYR A 82 -19.31 9.46 4.58
CA TYR A 82 -18.63 8.95 3.37
C TYR A 82 -17.97 7.59 3.64
N GLU A 83 -18.65 6.54 3.22
CA GLU A 83 -18.14 5.18 3.19
C GLU A 83 -17.33 4.98 1.90
N ILE A 84 -16.02 4.69 2.01
CA ILE A 84 -15.23 4.30 0.84
C ILE A 84 -15.56 2.84 0.53
N ASP A 85 -16.32 2.59 -0.53
CA ASP A 85 -16.41 1.26 -1.12
C ASP A 85 -15.12 0.96 -1.89
N VAL A 86 -14.20 0.21 -1.26
CA VAL A 86 -12.91 -0.17 -1.84
C VAL A 86 -13.03 -1.04 -3.11
N LEU A 87 -14.21 -1.60 -3.38
CA LEU A 87 -14.49 -2.45 -4.55
C LEU A 87 -15.29 -1.73 -5.65
N SER A 88 -15.64 -0.46 -5.44
CA SER A 88 -16.30 0.34 -6.46
C SER A 88 -15.31 0.74 -7.57
N PRO A 89 -15.74 0.90 -8.84
CA PRO A 89 -14.86 1.26 -9.95
C PRO A 89 -14.06 2.55 -9.69
N ILE A 90 -12.77 2.54 -10.03
CA ILE A 90 -11.88 3.71 -9.92
C ILE A 90 -11.51 4.23 -11.30
N GLU A 91 -11.40 5.55 -11.41
CA GLU A 91 -10.75 6.19 -12.56
C GLU A 91 -9.23 6.21 -12.34
N GLY A 92 -8.46 5.82 -13.34
CA GLY A 92 -7.00 5.76 -13.27
C GLY A 92 -6.34 7.12 -13.50
N THR A 93 -6.46 8.02 -12.52
CA THR A 93 -5.95 9.40 -12.58
C THR A 93 -4.50 9.53 -12.09
N TYR A 94 -3.96 8.53 -11.40
CA TYR A 94 -2.57 8.53 -10.91
C TYR A 94 -1.72 7.46 -11.57
N GLN A 95 -0.58 7.88 -12.11
CA GLN A 95 0.47 6.99 -12.59
C GLN A 95 1.85 7.47 -12.16
N ASN A 96 2.73 6.53 -11.83
CA ASN A 96 4.10 6.83 -11.45
C ASN A 96 5.03 5.69 -11.85
N ASN A 97 6.19 6.01 -12.44
CA ASN A 97 7.20 5.04 -12.86
C ASN A 97 7.86 4.29 -11.70
N ASN A 98 7.67 4.73 -10.46
CA ASN A 98 8.08 4.02 -9.26
C ASN A 98 7.10 2.92 -8.84
N LEU A 99 5.97 2.77 -9.54
CA LEU A 99 5.00 1.68 -9.36
C LEU A 99 5.08 0.70 -10.53
N PHE A 100 4.59 -0.52 -10.34
CA PHE A 100 4.32 -1.43 -11.44
C PHE A 100 2.93 -1.18 -11.98
N TYR A 101 2.80 -0.90 -13.27
CA TYR A 101 1.53 -1.06 -13.97
C TYR A 101 1.31 -2.56 -14.22
N PHE A 102 0.35 -3.16 -13.53
CA PHE A 102 0.08 -4.60 -13.57
C PHE A 102 -1.43 -4.90 -13.43
N PRO A 103 -2.23 -4.63 -14.49
CA PRO A 103 -3.69 -4.72 -14.45
C PRO A 103 -4.22 -6.07 -13.98
N GLU A 104 -3.69 -7.16 -14.50
CA GLU A 104 -4.18 -8.50 -14.24
C GLU A 104 -4.00 -8.89 -12.77
N SER A 105 -2.92 -8.41 -12.14
CA SER A 105 -2.71 -8.62 -10.71
C SER A 105 -3.55 -7.69 -9.84
N TYR A 106 -3.88 -6.49 -10.33
CA TYR A 106 -4.77 -5.58 -9.61
C TYR A 106 -6.20 -6.14 -9.61
N GLU A 107 -6.71 -6.58 -10.76
CA GLU A 107 -7.99 -7.29 -10.90
C GLU A 107 -8.03 -8.53 -10.00
N ARG A 108 -6.95 -9.32 -9.98
CA ARG A 108 -6.84 -10.46 -9.07
C ARG A 108 -6.98 -10.04 -7.61
N LEU A 109 -6.37 -8.94 -7.20
CA LEU A 109 -6.46 -8.43 -5.83
C LEU A 109 -7.90 -8.02 -5.48
N GLU A 110 -8.60 -7.35 -6.40
CA GLU A 110 -10.03 -7.04 -6.25
C GLU A 110 -10.87 -8.31 -6.09
N ASN A 111 -10.63 -9.33 -6.91
CA ASN A 111 -11.33 -10.61 -6.83
C ASN A 111 -11.08 -11.34 -5.49
N ILE A 112 -9.86 -11.27 -4.95
CA ILE A 112 -9.56 -11.81 -3.62
C ILE A 112 -10.38 -11.10 -2.55
N VAL A 113 -10.45 -9.76 -2.57
CA VAL A 113 -11.22 -9.01 -1.57
C VAL A 113 -12.74 -9.24 -1.75
N ARG A 114 -13.23 -9.38 -2.99
CA ARG A 114 -14.64 -9.72 -3.28
C ARG A 114 -15.07 -11.07 -2.70
N THR A 115 -14.16 -12.02 -2.56
CA THR A 115 -14.46 -13.36 -2.04
C THR A 115 -14.35 -13.46 -0.51
N TYR A 116 -14.03 -12.36 0.19
CA TYR A 116 -14.00 -12.38 1.65
C TYR A 116 -15.37 -12.73 2.25
N PRO A 117 -15.40 -13.54 3.31
CA PRO A 117 -16.62 -13.76 4.09
C PRO A 117 -17.25 -12.44 4.53
N ALA A 118 -18.57 -12.32 4.42
CA ALA A 118 -19.30 -11.06 4.69
C ALA A 118 -18.99 -10.48 6.09
N ASN A 119 -18.85 -11.33 7.11
CA ASN A 119 -18.49 -10.88 8.46
C ASN A 119 -17.11 -10.21 8.51
N LYS A 120 -16.12 -10.72 7.76
CA LYS A 120 -14.78 -10.11 7.68
C LYS A 120 -14.80 -8.82 6.87
N LEU A 121 -15.52 -8.79 5.75
CA LEU A 121 -15.63 -7.58 4.93
C LEU A 121 -16.32 -6.46 5.70
N ASN A 122 -17.42 -6.75 6.39
CA ASN A 122 -18.12 -5.78 7.25
C ASN A 122 -17.21 -5.27 8.37
N LEU A 123 -16.40 -6.15 8.97
CA LEU A 123 -15.45 -5.77 10.01
C LEU A 123 -14.36 -4.83 9.46
N LEU A 124 -13.87 -5.06 8.24
CA LEU A 124 -12.92 -4.18 7.56
C LEU A 124 -13.53 -2.82 7.22
N ASN A 125 -14.73 -2.79 6.64
CA ASN A 125 -15.45 -1.57 6.29
C ASN A 125 -15.68 -0.70 7.54
N ALA A 126 -16.16 -1.29 8.63
CA ALA A 126 -16.48 -0.55 9.85
C ALA A 126 -15.27 -0.06 10.65
N ASN A 127 -14.09 -0.67 10.47
CA ASN A 127 -12.93 -0.43 11.34
C ASN A 127 -11.69 0.10 10.62
N THR A 128 -11.75 0.35 9.31
CA THR A 128 -10.62 0.89 8.54
C THR A 128 -10.80 2.38 8.30
N LYS A 129 -9.80 3.17 8.71
CA LYS A 129 -9.71 4.60 8.40
C LYS A 129 -8.55 4.85 7.46
N PHE A 130 -8.73 5.79 6.54
CA PHE A 130 -7.68 6.23 5.64
C PHE A 130 -7.32 7.69 5.93
N SER A 131 -6.08 8.07 5.66
CA SER A 131 -5.61 9.45 5.85
C SER A 131 -4.53 9.77 4.82
N ILE A 132 -4.62 10.93 4.19
CA ILE A 132 -3.55 11.45 3.33
C ILE A 132 -2.53 12.13 4.25
N ILE A 133 -1.29 11.68 4.22
CA ILE A 133 -0.21 12.26 5.00
C ILE A 133 0.51 13.27 4.11
N SER A 134 0.24 14.56 4.33
CA SER A 134 1.10 15.63 3.81
C SER A 134 2.16 15.94 4.86
N ASP A 135 3.42 15.63 4.58
CA ASP A 135 4.52 16.22 5.35
C ASP A 135 4.60 17.71 4.97
N ASP A 136 4.49 18.59 5.97
CA ASP A 136 4.55 20.06 5.83
C ASP A 136 5.81 20.53 5.08
N SER A 137 6.85 19.70 5.01
CA SER A 137 8.15 20.02 4.44
C SER A 137 8.33 19.65 2.95
N SER A 138 7.64 18.63 2.43
CA SER A 138 7.93 18.11 1.08
C SER A 138 6.84 18.37 0.05
N ASN A 139 5.54 18.41 0.43
CA ASN A 139 4.35 18.69 -0.40
C ASN A 139 4.31 18.03 -1.81
N ARG A 140 5.22 17.09 -2.10
CA ARG A 140 5.48 16.44 -3.39
C ARG A 140 5.11 14.97 -3.36
N GLU A 141 4.98 14.41 -2.16
CA GLU A 141 4.75 12.98 -1.97
C GLU A 141 3.27 12.69 -1.73
N LEU A 142 2.70 11.82 -2.57
CA LEU A 142 1.40 11.21 -2.33
C LEU A 142 1.57 10.02 -1.39
N ILE A 143 1.34 10.26 -0.10
CA ILE A 143 1.40 9.25 0.95
C ILE A 143 0.00 9.05 1.52
N ILE A 144 -0.47 7.82 1.52
CA ILE A 144 -1.77 7.46 2.08
C ILE A 144 -1.55 6.38 3.12
N GLN A 145 -2.15 6.57 4.28
CA GLN A 145 -2.12 5.63 5.38
C GLN A 145 -3.49 4.99 5.54
N ALA A 146 -3.48 3.71 5.90
CA ALA A 146 -4.65 2.96 6.29
C ALA A 146 -4.45 2.38 7.70
N HIS A 147 -5.46 2.53 8.53
CA HIS A 147 -5.48 1.97 9.88
C HIS A 147 -6.76 1.19 10.11
N THR A 148 -6.64 -0.13 10.21
CA THR A 148 -7.72 -1.03 10.64
C THR A 148 -7.57 -1.35 12.13
N ARG A 149 -8.58 -1.06 12.95
CA ARG A 149 -8.58 -1.34 14.40
C ARG A 149 -9.85 -2.11 14.84
N PRO A 150 -9.97 -3.41 14.54
CA PRO A 150 -11.11 -4.21 14.96
C PRO A 150 -10.84 -4.83 16.34
N SER A 151 -11.75 -4.62 17.28
CA SER A 151 -11.62 -5.11 18.66
C SER A 151 -10.32 -4.62 19.32
N TYR A 152 -9.37 -5.52 19.60
CA TYR A 152 -8.06 -5.23 20.21
C TYR A 152 -6.88 -5.39 19.23
N ASP A 153 -7.16 -5.77 17.97
CA ASP A 153 -6.14 -5.86 16.94
C ASP A 153 -5.89 -4.48 16.31
N SER A 154 -4.67 -4.26 15.81
CA SER A 154 -4.30 -3.01 15.13
C SER A 154 -3.38 -3.26 13.96
N PHE A 155 -3.80 -2.82 12.77
CA PHE A 155 -3.05 -2.94 11.53
C PHE A 155 -2.89 -1.57 10.90
N LYS A 156 -1.64 -1.13 10.75
CA LYS A 156 -1.29 0.18 10.22
C LYS A 156 -0.29 0.02 9.09
N ASN A 157 -0.71 0.38 7.88
CA ASN A 157 0.12 0.36 6.70
C ASN A 157 0.08 1.73 6.02
N THR A 158 1.16 2.09 5.35
CA THR A 158 1.29 3.34 4.61
C THR A 158 1.81 3.05 3.22
N MET A 159 1.15 3.57 2.19
CA MET A 159 1.61 3.51 0.82
C MET A 159 2.15 4.88 0.41
N ASN A 160 3.44 4.94 0.09
CA ASN A 160 4.02 6.09 -0.59
C ASN A 160 3.99 5.83 -2.09
N PHE A 161 2.97 6.38 -2.76
CA PHE A 161 2.77 6.23 -4.21
C PHE A 161 3.87 6.90 -5.03
N SER A 162 4.55 7.90 -4.45
CA SER A 162 5.57 8.67 -5.15
C SER A 162 6.87 7.89 -5.32
N ILE A 163 7.22 7.03 -4.36
CA ILE A 163 8.42 6.16 -4.43
C ILE A 163 8.08 4.67 -4.61
N GLY A 164 6.80 4.33 -4.62
CA GLY A 164 6.33 2.95 -4.83
C GLY A 164 6.58 2.01 -3.67
N GLU A 165 6.56 2.51 -2.45
CA GLU A 165 6.87 1.76 -1.23
C GLU A 165 5.65 1.54 -0.34
N LEU A 166 5.35 0.27 -0.07
CA LEU A 166 4.34 -0.13 0.91
C LEU A 166 5.02 -0.42 2.26
N VAL A 167 4.80 0.46 3.23
CA VAL A 167 5.37 0.39 4.57
C VAL A 167 4.39 -0.31 5.52
N PHE A 168 4.90 -1.32 6.23
CA PHE A 168 4.18 -2.00 7.31
C PHE A 168 4.59 -1.38 8.64
N ASN A 169 3.81 -0.40 9.13
CA ASN A 169 4.13 0.32 10.37
C ASN A 169 3.77 -0.49 11.62
N SER A 170 2.66 -1.23 11.60
CA SER A 170 2.23 -2.04 12.74
C SER A 170 1.30 -3.16 12.32
N ASN A 171 1.46 -4.32 12.94
CA ASN A 171 0.56 -5.47 12.87
C ASN A 171 0.50 -6.11 14.26
N PHE A 172 -0.28 -5.49 15.13
CA PHE A 172 -0.51 -5.95 16.49
C PHE A 172 -1.74 -6.84 16.53
N LYS A 173 -1.58 -8.03 17.10
CA LYS A 173 -2.68 -8.93 17.42
C LYS A 173 -2.70 -9.15 18.93
N ASP A 174 -3.89 -9.23 19.49
CA ASP A 174 -4.05 -9.50 20.90
C ASP A 174 -3.38 -10.84 21.29
N GLU A 175 -2.79 -10.90 22.47
CA GLU A 175 -2.17 -12.12 22.97
C GLU A 175 -3.20 -13.22 23.25
N TYR A 176 -4.40 -12.83 23.69
CA TYR A 176 -5.53 -13.71 23.93
C TYR A 176 -6.27 -13.99 22.64
N ILE A 177 -6.25 -15.26 22.22
CA ILE A 177 -6.87 -15.70 20.95
C ILE A 177 -8.37 -15.37 20.91
N SER A 178 -9.06 -15.42 22.05
CA SER A 178 -10.49 -15.09 22.18
C SER A 178 -10.81 -13.62 21.90
N LEU A 179 -9.84 -12.71 22.01
CA LEU A 179 -10.01 -11.27 21.79
C LEU A 179 -9.63 -10.83 20.37
N ARG A 180 -9.07 -11.75 19.57
CA ARG A 180 -8.66 -11.47 18.18
C ARG A 180 -9.86 -11.32 17.28
N SER A 181 -9.75 -10.40 16.32
CA SER A 181 -10.76 -10.12 15.29
C SER A 181 -11.01 -11.27 14.32
N GLY A 182 -10.12 -12.27 14.27
CA GLY A 182 -10.12 -13.31 13.23
C GLY A 182 -9.61 -12.85 11.85
N LEU A 183 -9.32 -11.56 11.68
CA LEU A 183 -8.66 -11.03 10.49
C LEU A 183 -7.18 -11.40 10.49
N ASN A 184 -6.62 -11.65 9.32
CA ASN A 184 -5.18 -11.85 9.16
C ASN A 184 -4.52 -10.68 8.40
N ALA A 185 -3.21 -10.52 8.59
CA ALA A 185 -2.48 -9.38 8.02
C ALA A 185 -2.55 -9.32 6.48
N THR A 186 -2.63 -10.47 5.80
CA THR A 186 -2.78 -10.50 4.34
C THR A 186 -4.16 -9.99 3.93
N GLU A 187 -5.22 -10.40 4.63
CA GLU A 187 -6.59 -9.92 4.36
C GLU A 187 -6.68 -8.41 4.50
N VAL A 188 -6.17 -7.91 5.63
CA VAL A 188 -6.17 -6.48 5.95
C VAL A 188 -5.31 -5.69 4.96
N THR A 189 -4.12 -6.18 4.61
CA THR A 189 -3.22 -5.46 3.69
C THR A 189 -3.84 -5.34 2.30
N ALA A 190 -4.46 -6.39 1.78
CA ALA A 190 -5.13 -6.35 0.48
C ALA A 190 -6.27 -5.33 0.45
N TYR A 191 -7.13 -5.35 1.47
CA TYR A 191 -8.23 -4.41 1.61
C TYR A 191 -7.73 -2.95 1.73
N GLN A 192 -6.76 -2.73 2.63
CA GLN A 192 -6.17 -1.42 2.83
C GLN A 192 -5.49 -0.90 1.56
N TYR A 193 -4.79 -1.77 0.82
CA TYR A 193 -4.13 -1.37 -0.41
C TYR A 193 -5.11 -0.89 -1.47
N LEU A 194 -6.22 -1.62 -1.70
CA LEU A 194 -7.29 -1.20 -2.62
C LEU A 194 -7.94 0.12 -2.18
N GLY A 195 -8.14 0.33 -0.88
CA GLY A 195 -8.65 1.61 -0.37
C GLY A 195 -7.66 2.77 -0.59
N MET A 196 -6.37 2.54 -0.40
CA MET A 196 -5.33 3.55 -0.67
C MET A 196 -5.24 3.86 -2.16
N THR A 197 -5.30 2.87 -3.05
CA THR A 197 -5.30 3.09 -4.50
C THR A 197 -6.56 3.79 -4.98
N LYS A 198 -7.72 3.51 -4.36
CA LYS A 198 -8.98 4.23 -4.59
C LYS A 198 -8.83 5.72 -4.29
N ILE A 199 -8.28 6.06 -3.12
CA ILE A 199 -8.08 7.45 -2.74
C ILE A 199 -7.07 8.11 -3.69
N ALA A 200 -5.99 7.41 -4.04
CA ALA A 200 -4.97 7.92 -4.95
C ALA A 200 -5.43 8.04 -6.41
N GLY A 201 -6.48 7.31 -6.85
CA GLY A 201 -6.77 7.12 -8.27
C GLY A 201 -5.72 6.26 -8.99
N ALA A 202 -5.00 5.40 -8.26
CA ALA A 202 -3.87 4.61 -8.75
C ALA A 202 -4.30 3.25 -9.32
N LEU A 203 -5.20 3.27 -10.32
CA LEU A 203 -5.70 2.05 -10.97
C LEU A 203 -4.56 1.22 -11.58
N ASN A 204 -4.60 -0.10 -11.36
CA ASN A 204 -3.63 -1.06 -11.88
C ASN A 204 -2.19 -0.87 -11.39
N MET A 205 -1.96 -0.02 -10.40
CA MET A 205 -0.62 0.23 -9.87
C MET A 205 -0.33 -0.64 -8.66
N LEU A 206 0.87 -1.23 -8.61
CA LEU A 206 1.38 -2.06 -7.52
C LEU A 206 2.72 -1.53 -6.97
N PRO A 207 3.04 -1.77 -5.68
CA PRO A 207 4.29 -1.30 -5.09
C PRO A 207 5.50 -2.02 -5.68
N LYS A 208 6.62 -1.31 -5.80
CA LYS A 208 7.92 -1.89 -6.15
C LYS A 208 8.73 -2.34 -4.94
N THR A 209 8.47 -1.74 -3.78
CA THR A 209 9.11 -2.13 -2.53
C THR A 209 8.11 -2.34 -1.41
N MET A 210 8.50 -3.17 -0.46
CA MET A 210 7.79 -3.36 0.81
C MET A 210 8.77 -3.13 1.95
N LEU A 211 8.42 -2.27 2.90
CA LEU A 211 9.27 -1.96 4.05
C LEU A 211 8.65 -2.52 5.33
N ARG A 212 9.36 -3.44 5.99
CA ARG A 212 9.07 -3.84 7.37
C ARG A 212 9.78 -2.88 8.30
N GLN A 213 9.03 -1.98 8.92
CA GLN A 213 9.56 -0.94 9.78
C GLN A 213 9.69 -1.42 11.23
N SER A 214 10.73 -1.00 11.94
CA SER A 214 10.89 -1.14 13.40
C SER A 214 10.60 -2.56 13.89
N ILE A 215 11.31 -3.54 13.34
CA ILE A 215 11.06 -4.95 13.61
C ILE A 215 11.38 -5.29 15.07
N THR A 216 10.40 -5.87 15.76
CA THR A 216 10.53 -6.35 17.16
C THR A 216 10.36 -7.86 17.30
N ASN A 217 10.01 -8.56 16.22
CA ASN A 217 9.70 -9.99 16.29
C ASN A 217 10.98 -10.83 16.55
N PRO A 218 10.96 -11.73 17.56
CA PRO A 218 12.15 -12.49 17.95
C PRO A 218 12.80 -13.30 16.82
N SER A 219 11.99 -14.03 16.04
CA SER A 219 12.52 -14.86 14.93
C SER A 219 13.15 -14.03 13.81
N THR A 220 12.74 -12.77 13.67
CA THR A 220 13.31 -11.85 12.67
C THR A 220 14.59 -11.23 13.20
N ASN A 221 14.62 -10.85 14.48
CA ASN A 221 15.82 -10.34 15.14
C ASN A 221 16.94 -11.38 15.16
N GLU A 222 16.63 -12.66 15.41
CA GLU A 222 17.62 -13.75 15.29
C GLU A 222 18.24 -13.82 13.89
N ALA A 223 17.43 -13.70 12.83
CA ALA A 223 17.94 -13.68 11.46
C ALA A 223 18.85 -12.47 11.19
N ILE A 224 18.51 -11.31 11.75
CA ILE A 224 19.30 -10.07 11.67
C ILE A 224 20.63 -10.23 12.41
N GLU A 225 20.62 -10.72 13.65
CA GLU A 225 21.81 -10.93 14.48
C GLU A 225 22.81 -11.88 13.80
N ILE A 226 22.32 -13.00 13.26
CA ILE A 226 23.14 -13.94 12.49
C ILE A 226 23.80 -13.24 11.30
N TYR A 227 23.04 -12.44 10.55
CA TYR A 227 23.57 -11.72 9.39
C TYR A 227 24.56 -10.62 9.78
N GLN A 228 24.33 -9.91 10.88
CA GLN A 228 25.26 -8.91 11.38
C GLN A 228 26.60 -9.53 11.78
N ALA A 229 26.57 -10.76 12.33
CA ALA A 229 27.75 -11.50 12.73
C ALA A 229 28.55 -12.08 11.53
N ASP A 230 27.86 -12.72 10.57
CA ASP A 230 28.54 -13.47 9.49
C ASP A 230 28.54 -12.79 8.12
N ARG A 231 27.74 -11.72 7.93
CA ARG A 231 27.54 -10.98 6.67
C ARG A 231 27.18 -11.89 5.48
N ASN A 232 26.64 -13.08 5.74
CA ASN A 232 26.27 -14.05 4.72
C ASN A 232 24.87 -13.74 4.17
N TYR A 233 24.83 -12.96 3.10
CA TYR A 233 23.57 -12.53 2.48
C TYR A 233 22.66 -13.70 2.03
N PRO A 234 23.14 -14.75 1.32
CA PRO A 234 22.29 -15.90 0.98
C PRO A 234 21.67 -16.60 2.20
N LYS A 235 22.39 -16.66 3.32
CA LYS A 235 21.89 -17.22 4.58
C LYS A 235 20.86 -16.28 5.23
N PHE A 236 21.12 -14.98 5.23
CA PHE A 236 20.18 -13.96 5.70
C PHE A 236 18.87 -14.01 4.91
N TYR A 237 18.94 -13.99 3.58
CA TYR A 237 17.78 -14.06 2.69
C TYR A 237 16.88 -15.26 3.04
N ARG A 238 17.48 -16.45 3.21
CA ARG A 238 16.76 -17.67 3.59
C ARG A 238 16.19 -17.59 5.01
N ASN A 239 17.00 -17.20 5.99
CA ASN A 239 16.56 -17.12 7.38
C ASN A 239 15.42 -16.11 7.55
N PHE A 240 15.53 -14.94 6.93
CA PHE A 240 14.47 -13.94 6.95
C PHE A 240 13.21 -14.48 6.26
N LEU A 241 13.25 -14.76 4.95
CA LEU A 241 12.01 -15.07 4.21
C LEU A 241 11.32 -16.36 4.66
N ILE A 242 12.10 -17.37 5.03
CA ILE A 242 11.56 -18.72 5.26
C ILE A 242 11.32 -18.97 6.75
N LYS A 243 12.23 -18.51 7.63
CA LYS A 243 12.19 -18.86 9.05
C LYS A 243 11.57 -17.78 9.93
N SER A 244 11.65 -16.51 9.53
CA SER A 244 11.10 -15.42 10.33
C SER A 244 9.60 -15.20 10.11
N ASP A 245 8.90 -14.71 11.12
CA ASP A 245 7.49 -14.34 11.01
C ASP A 245 7.25 -13.20 10.02
N ASN A 246 8.08 -12.15 10.07
CA ASN A 246 7.96 -11.01 9.16
C ASN A 246 8.21 -11.42 7.71
N GLY A 247 9.22 -12.27 7.46
CA GLY A 247 9.52 -12.78 6.13
C GLY A 247 8.41 -13.67 5.56
N ARG A 248 7.90 -14.63 6.34
CA ARG A 248 6.76 -15.47 5.93
C ARG A 248 5.51 -14.63 5.64
N SER A 249 5.21 -13.65 6.49
CA SER A 249 4.12 -12.71 6.25
C SER A 249 4.33 -11.91 4.95
N SER A 250 5.55 -11.41 4.70
CA SER A 250 5.88 -10.67 3.48
C SER A 250 5.73 -11.55 2.23
N LEU A 251 6.16 -12.80 2.29
CA LEU A 251 5.97 -13.74 1.19
C LEU A 251 4.48 -13.97 0.90
N ARG A 252 3.62 -14.08 1.92
CA ARG A 252 2.17 -14.27 1.71
C ARG A 252 1.57 -13.05 1.01
N ILE A 253 1.91 -11.85 1.47
CA ILE A 253 1.40 -10.60 0.91
C ILE A 253 1.90 -10.38 -0.52
N THR A 254 3.20 -10.58 -0.78
CA THR A 254 3.74 -10.46 -2.14
C THR A 254 3.08 -11.44 -3.11
N ASN A 255 2.82 -12.68 -2.69
CA ASN A 255 2.06 -13.62 -3.52
C ASN A 255 0.60 -13.20 -3.75
N THR A 256 -0.08 -12.63 -2.74
CA THR A 256 -1.41 -12.05 -2.92
C THR A 256 -1.41 -10.96 -4.01
N PHE A 257 -0.32 -10.21 -4.11
CA PHE A 257 -0.12 -9.14 -5.09
C PHE A 257 0.49 -9.65 -6.41
N SER A 258 0.60 -10.97 -6.62
CA SER A 258 1.30 -11.56 -7.77
C SER A 258 2.72 -11.00 -7.99
N LEU A 259 3.40 -10.67 -6.89
CA LEU A 259 4.77 -10.21 -6.86
C LEU A 259 5.67 -11.28 -6.24
N LYS A 260 6.97 -11.19 -6.53
CA LYS A 260 8.03 -11.97 -5.87
C LYS A 260 9.09 -11.07 -5.30
N VAL A 261 9.69 -11.50 -4.20
CA VAL A 261 10.87 -10.84 -3.60
C VAL A 261 12.08 -11.14 -4.49
N ALA A 262 12.74 -10.09 -4.98
CA ALA A 262 13.94 -10.17 -5.82
C ALA A 262 15.22 -10.01 -4.99
N SER A 263 15.20 -9.10 -4.02
CA SER A 263 16.28 -8.87 -3.07
C SER A 263 15.75 -8.26 -1.78
N ILE A 264 16.60 -8.26 -0.76
CA ILE A 264 16.27 -7.74 0.56
C ILE A 264 17.42 -6.84 1.01
N GLU A 265 17.08 -5.69 1.58
CA GLU A 265 18.02 -4.75 2.16
C GLU A 265 17.71 -4.61 3.65
N PHE A 266 18.75 -4.62 4.48
CA PHE A 266 18.65 -4.43 5.92
C PHE A 266 19.21 -3.05 6.28
N GLU A 267 18.38 -2.22 6.92
CA GLU A 267 18.74 -0.89 7.38
C GLU A 267 18.88 -0.91 8.91
N ALA A 268 20.12 -0.84 9.39
CA ALA A 268 20.45 -1.12 10.79
C ALA A 268 19.93 -0.09 11.80
N ILE A 269 19.79 1.18 11.39
CA ILE A 269 19.46 2.29 12.32
C ILE A 269 18.13 2.05 13.02
N ASP A 270 17.10 1.62 12.27
CA ASP A 270 15.75 1.42 12.77
C ASP A 270 15.30 -0.05 12.76
N ASN A 271 16.23 -0.98 12.52
CA ASN A 271 15.94 -2.39 12.26
C ASN A 271 14.86 -2.58 11.18
N ASN A 272 15.00 -1.85 10.06
CA ASN A 272 14.09 -2.01 8.94
C ASN A 272 14.60 -3.08 7.98
N ILE A 273 13.66 -3.78 7.34
CA ILE A 273 13.97 -4.65 6.21
C ILE A 273 13.12 -4.23 5.01
N ARG A 274 13.79 -3.82 3.94
CA ARG A 274 13.19 -3.45 2.66
C ARG A 274 13.26 -4.63 1.71
N LEU A 275 12.14 -4.96 1.08
CA LEU A 275 12.02 -6.03 0.09
C LEU A 275 11.82 -5.39 -1.28
N HIS A 276 12.71 -5.64 -2.22
CA HIS A 276 12.53 -5.23 -3.61
C HIS A 276 11.75 -6.28 -4.37
N LEU A 277 10.74 -5.84 -5.11
CA LEU A 277 9.76 -6.73 -5.72
C LEU A 277 9.93 -6.78 -7.24
N LYS A 278 9.42 -7.86 -7.83
CA LYS A 278 9.24 -8.02 -9.28
C LYS A 278 7.89 -8.66 -9.57
N PRO A 279 7.26 -8.38 -10.72
CA PRO A 279 6.11 -9.15 -11.20
C PRO A 279 6.42 -10.66 -11.22
N LYS A 280 5.45 -11.46 -10.80
CA LYS A 280 5.51 -12.93 -10.82
C LYS A 280 4.54 -13.46 -11.86
N MET A 281 5.08 -14.15 -12.85
CA MET A 281 4.34 -14.80 -13.94
C MET A 281 4.71 -16.30 -14.02
N PRO A 282 3.77 -17.18 -14.44
CA PRO A 282 2.36 -16.88 -14.73
C PRO A 282 1.57 -16.53 -13.45
N LEU A 283 0.44 -15.85 -13.62
CA LEU A 283 -0.46 -15.53 -12.51
C LEU A 283 -0.96 -16.83 -11.85
N ILE A 284 -1.07 -16.80 -10.53
CA ILE A 284 -1.74 -17.83 -9.74
C ILE A 284 -3.23 -17.49 -9.75
N SER A 285 -4.14 -18.46 -9.85
CA SER A 285 -5.59 -18.18 -9.78
C SER A 285 -5.96 -17.42 -8.49
N ALA A 286 -7.01 -16.60 -8.53
CA ALA A 286 -7.58 -15.99 -7.31
C ALA A 286 -8.18 -17.06 -6.38
N ASP A 287 -8.66 -18.16 -6.96
CA ASP A 287 -9.30 -19.27 -6.25
C ASP A 287 -8.30 -20.24 -5.61
N GLU A 288 -7.02 -20.15 -5.99
CA GLU A 288 -5.98 -20.98 -5.39
C GLU A 288 -5.69 -20.51 -3.96
N PRO A 289 -5.82 -21.39 -2.95
CA PRO A 289 -5.56 -21.02 -1.58
C PRO A 289 -4.10 -20.57 -1.43
N LEU A 290 -3.87 -19.45 -0.75
CA LEU A 290 -2.53 -19.07 -0.34
C LEU A 290 -1.91 -20.23 0.45
N PRO A 291 -0.64 -20.59 0.20
CA PRO A 291 -0.03 -21.70 0.90
C PRO A 291 -0.08 -21.49 2.42
N PRO A 292 -0.36 -22.54 3.20
CA PRO A 292 -0.39 -22.44 4.66
C PRO A 292 0.96 -21.96 5.20
N ARG A 293 0.95 -21.39 6.41
CA ARG A 293 2.10 -20.71 7.05
C ARG A 293 3.38 -21.56 7.11
N GLY A 294 3.29 -22.89 6.98
CA GLY A 294 4.41 -23.84 7.01
C GLY A 294 4.99 -24.26 5.65
N ASP A 295 4.22 -24.23 4.56
CA ASP A 295 4.58 -24.92 3.30
C ASP A 295 5.10 -23.98 2.19
N MET A 296 5.47 -22.76 2.56
CA MET A 296 5.83 -21.72 1.60
C MET A 296 7.06 -22.06 0.75
N TYR A 297 8.00 -22.84 1.29
CA TYR A 297 9.21 -23.24 0.55
C TYR A 297 8.92 -24.28 -0.53
N GLU A 298 8.12 -25.31 -0.22
CA GLU A 298 7.77 -26.36 -1.20
C GLU A 298 6.92 -25.81 -2.35
N TYR A 299 6.08 -24.81 -2.10
CA TYR A 299 5.18 -24.26 -3.10
C TYR A 299 5.87 -23.32 -4.12
N PHE A 300 7.02 -22.76 -3.76
CA PHE A 300 7.71 -21.73 -4.56
C PHE A 300 9.12 -22.13 -5.02
N ALA A 301 9.55 -23.37 -4.76
CA ALA A 301 10.75 -23.94 -5.38
C ALA A 301 10.47 -24.24 -6.88
N PRO A 302 11.36 -23.85 -7.81
CA PRO A 302 11.18 -24.10 -9.25
C PRO A 302 10.97 -25.58 -9.62
N ASP A 303 11.51 -26.50 -8.83
CA ASP A 303 11.63 -27.92 -9.18
C ASP A 303 10.59 -28.86 -8.51
N SER A 304 9.69 -28.36 -7.66
CA SER A 304 8.82 -29.23 -6.85
C SER A 304 7.50 -29.63 -7.53
N ARG A 305 7.09 -28.96 -8.62
CA ARG A 305 5.82 -29.26 -9.32
C ARG A 305 5.76 -30.67 -9.94
N LEU A 306 6.90 -31.30 -10.22
CA LEU A 306 6.95 -32.62 -10.87
C LEU A 306 6.97 -33.82 -9.88
N ALA A 307 7.34 -33.60 -8.61
CA ALA A 307 7.54 -34.71 -7.67
C ALA A 307 6.27 -35.16 -6.95
N LYS A 308 5.27 -34.28 -6.77
CA LYS A 308 4.02 -34.62 -6.05
C LYS A 308 2.94 -35.25 -6.93
N ILE A 309 2.89 -34.95 -8.24
CA ILE A 309 1.91 -35.57 -9.15
C ILE A 309 2.19 -37.08 -9.33
N ARG A 310 3.45 -37.52 -9.25
CA ARG A 310 3.79 -38.95 -9.33
C ARG A 310 3.48 -39.75 -8.05
N ARG A 311 3.34 -39.11 -6.89
CA ARG A 311 3.05 -39.84 -5.64
C ARG A 311 1.56 -40.03 -5.35
N GLN A 312 0.68 -39.32 -6.07
CA GLN A 312 -0.76 -39.37 -5.83
C GLN A 312 -1.50 -40.38 -6.73
N THR A 313 -0.81 -40.98 -7.72
CA THR A 313 -1.40 -41.97 -8.64
C THR A 313 -1.08 -43.44 -8.29
N ASP A 314 -0.23 -43.71 -7.30
CA ASP A 314 0.22 -45.07 -6.98
C ASP A 314 -0.56 -45.75 -5.82
N HIS A 315 -1.72 -45.20 -5.45
CA HIS A 315 -2.61 -45.81 -4.45
C HIS A 315 -4.01 -46.11 -5.03
N CYS A 316 -4.03 -46.84 -6.15
CA CYS A 316 -5.16 -47.73 -6.48
C CYS A 316 -4.70 -49.16 -6.20
N ALA A 317 -5.01 -49.68 -5.01
CA ALA A 317 -4.96 -51.10 -4.75
C ALA A 317 -6.27 -51.71 -5.26
N ILE A 318 -6.14 -52.57 -6.27
CA ILE A 318 -7.12 -53.59 -6.62
C ILE A 318 -7.03 -54.67 -5.54
N LEU A 319 -8.13 -54.88 -4.81
CA LEU A 319 -8.70 -56.17 -4.39
C LEU A 319 -10.04 -55.89 -3.70
#